data_AF-A0A1H1A5Q9-F1
#
_entry.id   AF-A0A1H1A5Q9-F1
#
_cell.length_a   1.000
_cell.length_b   1.000
_cell.length_c   1.000
_cell.angle_alpha   90.00
_cell.angle_beta   90.00
_cell.angle_gamma   90.00
#
_symmetry.space_group_name_H-M   'P 1'
#
loop_
_entity.id
_entity.type
_entity.pdbx_description
1 polymer ?
#
loop_
_entity_poly.entity_id
_entity_poly.type
_entity_poly.pdbx_seq_one_letter_code
_entity_poly.pdbx_strand_id
1 'polypeptide(L)'
;PGQPHRNERRANVFAAEFLAPVDDIGPALDRVSTRTVHELDELRLDWGVSESSLVVRARERGVLSDRQYRAMFRLLNETGRMYGTRPGVPTETPELARDVLAQLATDGYSTTELDALTLLTAGDRTSLFGAPEGATAGSRHLTVV
;
A
#
# COMPACT_ATOMS: atom_id res chain seq x y z
N PRO A 1 6.92 -25.40 -5.07
CA PRO A 1 5.98 -24.46 -5.72
C PRO A 1 5.26 -23.58 -4.68
N GLY A 2 5.32 -22.26 -4.83
CA GLY A 2 4.78 -21.29 -3.86
C GLY A 2 3.26 -21.32 -3.77
N GLN A 3 2.71 -21.29 -2.55
CA GLN A 3 1.26 -21.22 -2.31
C GLN A 3 0.82 -19.74 -2.37
N PRO A 4 0.08 -19.29 -3.40
CA PRO A 4 -0.22 -17.86 -3.60
C PRO A 4 -0.90 -17.21 -2.39
N HIS A 5 -1.93 -17.87 -1.83
CA HIS A 5 -2.65 -17.39 -0.64
C HIS A 5 -1.75 -17.20 0.59
N ARG A 6 -0.70 -18.02 0.72
CA ARG A 6 0.24 -17.91 1.83
C ARG A 6 1.16 -16.70 1.65
N ASN A 7 1.58 -16.43 0.42
CA ASN A 7 2.39 -15.25 0.10
C ASN A 7 1.57 -13.97 0.26
N GLU A 8 0.34 -13.97 -0.22
CA GLU A 8 -0.60 -12.85 -0.05
C GLU A 8 -0.86 -12.55 1.43
N ARG A 9 -1.17 -13.58 2.23
CA ARG A 9 -1.32 -13.40 3.69
C ARG A 9 -0.05 -12.84 4.34
N ARG A 10 1.13 -13.30 3.94
CA ARG A 10 2.41 -12.78 4.45
C ARG A 10 2.65 -11.33 4.03
N ALA A 11 2.33 -10.99 2.79
CA ALA A 11 2.43 -9.63 2.27
C ALA A 11 1.47 -8.70 3.03
N ASN A 12 0.23 -9.15 3.30
CA ASN A 12 -0.73 -8.37 4.07
C ASN A 12 -0.24 -8.11 5.50
N VAL A 13 0.30 -9.13 6.19
CA VAL A 13 0.87 -8.96 7.54
C VAL A 13 2.06 -8.01 7.53
N PHE A 14 2.95 -8.14 6.53
CA PHE A 14 4.09 -7.24 6.36
C PHE A 14 3.63 -5.79 6.11
N ALA A 15 2.73 -5.58 5.15
CA ALA A 15 2.23 -4.27 4.80
C ALA A 15 1.49 -3.63 5.97
N ALA A 16 0.72 -4.41 6.73
CA ALA A 16 0.15 -3.95 7.97
C ALA A 16 1.28 -3.41 8.86
N GLU A 17 2.17 -4.25 9.37
CA GLU A 17 3.21 -3.83 10.33
C GLU A 17 4.08 -2.67 9.82
N PHE A 18 4.40 -2.64 8.53
CA PHE A 18 5.15 -1.55 7.92
C PHE A 18 4.38 -0.21 7.96
N LEU A 19 3.08 -0.22 7.66
CA LEU A 19 2.27 1.01 7.56
C LEU A 19 1.79 1.53 8.92
N ALA A 20 1.52 0.66 9.90
CA ALA A 20 1.07 1.11 11.21
C ALA A 20 1.47 0.15 12.36
N PRO A 21 2.74 0.11 12.76
CA PRO A 21 3.29 -0.88 13.70
C PRO A 21 2.39 -1.11 14.92
N VAL A 22 2.12 -2.37 15.26
CA VAL A 22 1.14 -2.71 16.32
C VAL A 22 1.50 -2.15 17.70
N ASP A 23 2.79 -2.04 17.99
CA ASP A 23 3.28 -1.49 19.26
C ASP A 23 2.99 0.01 19.40
N ASP A 24 2.94 0.73 18.27
CA ASP A 24 2.70 2.17 18.23
C ASP A 24 1.21 2.49 18.12
N ILE A 25 0.48 1.82 17.22
CA ILE A 25 -0.96 2.07 16.99
C ILE A 25 -1.85 1.39 18.05
N GLY A 26 -1.35 0.34 18.71
CA GLY A 26 -2.11 -0.51 19.63
C GLY A 26 -2.89 0.26 20.69
N PRO A 27 -2.28 1.16 21.48
CA PRO A 27 -2.98 1.95 22.49
C PRO A 27 -4.13 2.79 21.92
N ALA A 28 -4.00 3.29 20.69
CA ALA A 28 -5.08 4.04 20.06
C ALA A 28 -6.21 3.13 19.56
N LEU A 29 -5.89 1.90 19.10
CA LEU A 29 -6.89 0.92 18.71
C LEU A 29 -7.78 0.48 19.87
N ASP A 30 -7.33 0.53 21.12
CA ASP A 30 -8.13 0.17 22.31
C ASP A 30 -9.40 1.01 22.47
N ARG A 31 -9.45 2.20 21.84
CA ARG A 31 -10.63 3.08 21.81
C ARG A 31 -11.64 2.72 20.71
N VAL A 32 -11.26 1.87 19.75
CA VAL A 32 -12.09 1.53 18.60
C VAL A 32 -13.21 0.59 19.01
N SER A 33 -14.44 1.00 18.71
CA SER A 33 -15.64 0.21 18.95
C SER A 33 -16.74 0.57 17.95
N THR A 34 -17.78 -0.26 17.86
CA THR A 34 -18.96 0.04 17.03
C THR A 34 -19.72 1.30 17.46
N ARG A 35 -19.39 1.90 18.61
CA ARG A 35 -19.98 3.16 19.10
C ARG A 35 -19.05 4.37 18.91
N THR A 36 -17.78 4.14 18.57
CA THR A 36 -16.72 5.14 18.50
C THR A 36 -16.11 5.17 17.11
N VAL A 37 -16.96 5.21 16.08
CA VAL A 37 -16.54 5.12 14.67
C VAL A 37 -15.64 6.30 14.27
N HIS A 38 -15.84 7.47 14.90
CA HIS A 38 -15.00 8.66 14.70
C HIS A 38 -13.52 8.43 15.06
N GLU A 39 -13.20 7.47 15.93
CA GLU A 39 -11.82 7.09 16.24
C GLU A 39 -11.09 6.58 14.99
N LEU A 40 -11.81 5.94 14.06
CA LEU A 40 -11.24 5.51 12.79
C LEU A 40 -10.90 6.69 11.87
N ASP A 41 -11.67 7.79 11.95
CA ASP A 41 -11.41 9.01 11.18
C ASP A 41 -10.14 9.73 11.65
N GLU A 42 -9.87 9.74 12.96
CA GLU A 42 -8.61 10.28 13.50
C GLU A 42 -7.44 9.38 13.13
N LEU A 43 -7.55 8.07 13.40
CA LEU A 43 -6.48 7.13 13.16
C LEU A 43 -6.09 7.01 11.68
N ARG A 44 -7.04 7.11 10.74
CA ARG A 44 -6.70 7.08 9.32
C ARG A 44 -5.88 8.30 8.89
N LEU A 45 -6.05 9.44 9.54
CA LEU A 45 -5.32 10.67 9.23
C LEU A 45 -3.89 10.59 9.78
N ASP A 46 -3.74 10.09 11.00
CA ASP A 46 -2.44 9.92 11.65
C ASP A 46 -1.58 8.86 10.94
N TRP A 47 -2.20 7.76 10.50
CA TRP A 47 -1.49 6.61 9.94
C TRP A 47 -1.55 6.50 8.42
N GLY A 48 -2.38 7.30 7.74
CA GLY A 48 -2.53 7.28 6.28
C GLY A 48 -3.15 6.00 5.69
N VAL A 49 -3.65 5.08 6.52
CA VAL A 49 -4.26 3.80 6.11
C VAL A 49 -5.78 3.88 5.97
N SER A 50 -6.41 2.87 5.38
CA SER A 50 -7.88 2.80 5.29
C SER A 50 -8.52 2.46 6.64
N GLU A 51 -9.76 2.92 6.86
CA GLU A 51 -10.56 2.52 8.02
C GLU A 51 -10.76 0.99 8.08
N SER A 52 -10.93 0.34 6.94
CA SER A 52 -11.01 -1.12 6.86
C SER A 52 -9.75 -1.81 7.39
N SER A 53 -8.56 -1.25 7.13
CA SER A 53 -7.29 -1.79 7.65
C SER A 53 -7.19 -1.64 9.16
N LEU A 54 -7.67 -0.52 9.71
CA LEU A 54 -7.73 -0.30 11.16
C LEU A 54 -8.69 -1.27 11.85
N VAL A 55 -9.83 -1.57 11.22
CA VAL A 55 -10.80 -2.54 11.75
C VAL A 55 -10.24 -3.96 11.73
N VAL A 56 -9.50 -4.35 10.68
CA VAL A 56 -8.79 -5.63 10.62
C VAL A 56 -7.76 -5.70 11.75
N ARG A 57 -6.95 -4.67 11.94
CA ARG A 57 -5.98 -4.60 13.04
C ARG A 57 -6.61 -4.70 14.42
N ALA A 58 -7.68 -3.96 14.67
CA ALA A 58 -8.40 -4.01 15.95
C ALA A 58 -8.98 -5.41 16.21
N ARG A 59 -9.38 -6.14 15.15
CA ARG A 59 -9.79 -7.55 15.26
C ARG A 59 -8.61 -8.48 15.55
N GLU A 60 -7.49 -8.32 14.86
CA GLU A 60 -6.27 -9.13 15.06
C GLU A 60 -5.69 -8.97 16.47
N ARG A 61 -5.76 -7.77 17.04
CA ARG A 61 -5.35 -7.48 18.43
C ARG A 61 -6.39 -7.92 19.47
N GLY A 62 -7.57 -8.38 19.04
CA GLY A 62 -8.64 -8.85 19.93
C GLY A 62 -9.51 -7.75 20.55
N VAL A 63 -9.33 -6.48 20.16
CA VAL A 63 -10.18 -5.35 20.59
C VAL A 63 -11.62 -5.53 20.09
N LEU A 64 -11.77 -5.98 18.84
CA LEU A 64 -13.07 -6.28 18.26
C LEU A 64 -13.37 -7.79 18.30
N SER A 65 -14.53 -8.16 18.83
CA SER A 65 -15.10 -9.50 18.61
C SER A 65 -15.47 -9.72 17.14
N ASP A 66 -15.64 -10.98 16.71
CA ASP A 66 -16.13 -11.30 15.36
C ASP A 66 -17.45 -10.58 15.02
N ARG A 67 -18.34 -10.46 16.01
CA ARG A 67 -19.61 -9.78 15.85
C ARG A 67 -19.41 -8.28 15.59
N GLN A 68 -18.55 -7.63 16.38
CA GLN A 68 -18.23 -6.21 16.21
C GLN A 68 -17.49 -5.95 14.90
N TYR A 69 -16.53 -6.79 14.54
CA TYR A 69 -15.83 -6.74 13.25
C TYR A 69 -16.81 -6.77 12.08
N ARG A 70 -17.72 -7.76 12.03
CA ARG A 70 -18.74 -7.85 10.97
C ARG A 70 -19.70 -6.66 10.97
N ALA A 71 -20.06 -6.15 12.15
CA ALA A 71 -20.91 -4.96 12.26
C ALA A 71 -20.21 -3.71 11.74
N MET A 72 -18.92 -3.57 12.01
CA MET A 72 -18.12 -2.45 11.54
C MET A 72 -17.97 -2.48 10.02
N PHE A 73 -17.66 -3.64 9.43
CA PHE A 73 -17.59 -3.75 7.96
C PHE A 73 -18.93 -3.45 7.27
N ARG A 74 -20.06 -3.85 7.86
CA ARG A 74 -21.38 -3.46 7.36
C ARG A 74 -21.58 -1.95 7.41
N LEU A 75 -21.25 -1.33 8.55
CA LEU A 75 -21.32 0.12 8.70
C LEU A 75 -20.44 0.84 7.67
N LEU A 76 -19.17 0.45 7.52
CA LEU A 76 -18.25 1.06 6.56
C LEU A 76 -18.78 0.95 5.13
N ASN A 77 -19.41 -0.19 4.78
CA ASN A 77 -19.97 -0.39 3.45
C ASN A 77 -21.23 0.47 3.23
N GLU A 78 -22.17 0.47 4.18
CA GLU A 78 -23.42 1.25 4.14
C GLU A 78 -23.17 2.76 4.10
N THR A 79 -22.09 3.22 4.71
CA THR A 79 -21.70 4.64 4.76
C THR A 79 -20.72 5.05 3.66
N GLY A 80 -20.36 4.14 2.75
CA GLY A 80 -19.44 4.42 1.65
C GLY A 80 -17.98 4.67 2.07
N ARG A 81 -17.59 4.24 3.28
CA ARG A 81 -16.25 4.40 3.86
C ARG A 81 -15.27 3.27 3.50
N MET A 82 -15.76 2.22 2.83
CA MET A 82 -14.94 1.06 2.44
C MET A 82 -13.92 1.37 1.33
N TYR A 83 -14.26 2.27 0.42
CA TYR A 83 -13.50 2.50 -0.81
C TYR A 83 -13.48 3.99 -1.16
N GLY A 84 -12.55 4.37 -2.02
CA GLY A 84 -12.49 5.71 -2.60
C GLY A 84 -11.40 6.59 -2.03
N THR A 85 -11.51 7.88 -2.32
CA THR A 85 -10.59 8.90 -1.83
C THR A 85 -10.65 8.96 -0.31
N ARG A 86 -9.51 9.25 0.31
CA ARG A 86 -9.38 9.43 1.77
C ARG A 86 -9.14 10.93 2.03
N PRO A 87 -10.19 11.74 2.19
CA PRO A 87 -10.03 13.17 2.42
C PRO A 87 -9.16 13.41 3.66
N GLY A 88 -8.19 14.32 3.53
CA GLY A 88 -7.26 14.67 4.60
C GLY A 88 -6.04 13.75 4.71
N VAL A 89 -6.01 12.60 4.03
CA VAL A 89 -4.80 11.79 3.88
C VAL A 89 -4.05 12.28 2.63
N PRO A 90 -2.81 12.78 2.75
CA PRO A 90 -2.02 13.18 1.59
C PRO A 90 -1.84 12.01 0.61
N THR A 91 -2.01 12.28 -0.68
CA THR A 91 -1.68 11.28 -1.70
C THR A 91 -0.16 11.12 -1.76
N GLU A 92 0.31 9.90 -1.52
CA GLU A 92 1.72 9.58 -1.68
C GLU A 92 2.12 9.66 -3.16
N THR A 93 3.23 10.32 -3.43
CA THR A 93 3.87 10.33 -4.75
C THR A 93 5.17 9.54 -4.65
N PRO A 94 5.37 8.47 -5.44
CA PRO A 94 6.54 7.58 -5.30
C PRO A 94 7.80 8.20 -5.94
N GLU A 95 8.37 9.19 -5.26
CA GLU A 95 9.52 9.96 -5.77
C GLU A 95 10.79 9.10 -5.91
N LEU A 96 11.10 8.25 -4.93
CA LEU A 96 12.31 7.42 -4.98
C LEU A 96 12.32 6.48 -6.19
N ALA A 97 11.19 5.83 -6.47
CA ALA A 97 11.08 4.92 -7.62
C ALA A 97 11.28 5.69 -8.93
N ARG A 98 10.65 6.88 -9.05
CA ARG A 98 10.83 7.79 -10.19
C ARG A 98 12.30 8.16 -10.38
N ASP A 99 12.95 8.58 -9.31
CA ASP A 99 14.31 9.12 -9.34
C ASP A 99 15.34 8.03 -9.67
N VAL A 100 15.18 6.82 -9.12
CA VAL A 100 16.00 5.65 -9.46
C VAL A 100 15.82 5.27 -10.94
N LEU A 101 14.58 5.24 -11.44
CA LEU A 101 14.32 4.92 -12.85
C LEU A 101 14.89 5.99 -13.80
N ALA A 102 14.77 7.27 -13.44
CA ALA A 102 15.35 8.38 -14.19
C ALA A 102 16.88 8.32 -14.22
N GLN A 103 17.51 7.95 -13.10
CA GLN A 103 18.96 7.75 -13.03
C GLN A 103 19.39 6.59 -13.94
N LEU A 104 18.71 5.44 -13.89
CA LEU A 104 19.03 4.31 -14.77
C LEU A 104 18.90 4.67 -16.25
N ALA A 105 17.87 5.45 -16.63
CA ALA A 105 17.74 5.95 -17.99
C ALA A 105 18.91 6.87 -18.39
N THR A 106 19.35 7.74 -17.47
CA THR A 106 20.52 8.62 -17.66
C THR A 106 21.81 7.82 -17.82
N ASP A 107 21.94 6.71 -17.10
CA ASP A 107 23.08 5.79 -17.16
C ASP A 107 23.08 4.91 -18.42
N GLY A 108 22.06 5.05 -19.29
CA GLY A 108 22.00 4.40 -20.60
C GLY A 108 21.17 3.13 -20.67
N TYR A 109 20.44 2.78 -19.61
CA TYR A 109 19.51 1.63 -19.65
C TYR A 109 18.39 1.91 -20.66
N SER A 110 18.22 0.97 -21.59
CA SER A 110 17.16 1.04 -22.59
C SER A 110 15.79 0.76 -21.99
N THR A 111 14.73 1.24 -22.64
CA THR A 111 13.34 0.96 -22.22
C THR A 111 13.07 -0.54 -22.06
N THR A 112 13.58 -1.38 -22.96
CA THR A 112 13.40 -2.85 -22.89
C THR A 112 14.13 -3.46 -21.69
N GLU A 113 15.30 -2.96 -21.32
CA GLU A 113 16.02 -3.40 -20.11
C GLU A 113 15.28 -2.98 -18.85
N LEU A 114 14.76 -1.76 -18.80
CA LEU A 114 13.94 -1.29 -17.69
C LEU A 114 12.65 -2.11 -17.59
N ASP A 115 12.00 -2.45 -18.71
CA ASP A 115 10.81 -3.31 -18.72
C ASP A 115 11.11 -4.69 -18.11
N ALA A 116 12.27 -5.27 -18.46
CA ALA A 116 12.70 -6.56 -17.92
C ALA A 116 13.07 -6.49 -16.44
N LEU A 117 13.70 -5.40 -15.98
CA LEU A 117 14.05 -5.20 -14.57
C LEU A 117 12.82 -5.01 -13.68
N THR A 118 11.87 -4.19 -14.11
CA THR A 118 10.71 -3.85 -13.29
C THR A 118 9.55 -4.80 -13.49
N LEU A 119 9.55 -5.60 -14.57
CA LEU A 119 8.41 -6.38 -15.03
C LEU A 119 7.17 -5.50 -15.30
N LEU A 120 7.41 -4.28 -15.79
CA LEU A 120 6.38 -3.27 -16.06
C LEU A 120 6.66 -2.65 -17.42
N THR A 121 5.62 -2.30 -18.17
CA THR A 121 5.81 -1.55 -19.42
C THR A 121 6.22 -0.10 -19.14
N ALA A 122 6.74 0.60 -20.15
CA ALA A 122 6.96 2.05 -20.05
C ALA A 122 5.69 2.81 -19.65
N GLY A 123 4.53 2.44 -20.20
CA GLY A 123 3.24 3.03 -19.84
C GLY A 123 2.88 2.83 -18.36
N ASP A 124 3.11 1.62 -17.84
CA ASP A 124 2.88 1.32 -16.42
C ASP A 124 3.84 2.12 -15.52
N ARG A 125 5.13 2.21 -15.89
CA ARG A 125 6.10 3.01 -15.11
C ARG A 125 5.75 4.49 -15.09
N THR A 126 5.30 5.05 -16.22
CA THR A 126 4.81 6.44 -16.27
C THR A 126 3.57 6.61 -15.41
N SER A 127 2.60 5.68 -15.50
CA SER A 127 1.35 5.79 -14.75
C SER A 127 1.53 5.58 -13.24
N LEU A 128 2.42 4.68 -12.83
CA LEU A 128 2.63 4.32 -11.42
C LEU A 128 3.64 5.23 -10.74
N PHE A 129 4.71 5.61 -11.46
CA PHE A 129 5.85 6.33 -10.87
C PHE A 129 6.10 7.71 -11.49
N GLY A 130 5.43 8.08 -12.58
CA GLY A 130 5.76 9.29 -13.32
C GLY A 130 7.18 9.26 -13.90
N ALA A 131 7.75 8.07 -14.10
CA ALA A 131 9.11 7.88 -14.57
C ALA A 131 9.22 8.13 -16.08
N PRO A 132 10.35 8.69 -16.57
CA PRO A 132 10.59 8.90 -17.99
C PRO A 132 10.82 7.57 -18.75
N GLU A 133 10.73 7.62 -20.08
CA GLU A 133 11.17 6.51 -20.94
C GLU A 133 12.69 6.30 -20.83
N GLY A 134 13.15 5.07 -21.08
CA GLY A 134 14.58 4.74 -21.08
C GLY A 134 15.31 5.30 -22.30
N ALA A 135 16.63 5.14 -22.32
CA ALA A 135 17.45 5.63 -23.43
C ALA A 135 17.11 4.92 -24.76
N THR A 136 17.18 5.66 -25.87
CA THR A 136 17.06 5.11 -27.23
C THR A 136 18.35 4.39 -27.61
N ALA A 137 18.38 3.08 -27.36
CA ALA A 137 19.45 2.15 -27.72
C ALA A 137 20.86 2.55 -27.20
N GLY A 138 21.03 2.46 -25.88
CA GLY A 138 22.34 2.45 -25.22
C GLY A 138 22.90 1.03 -25.05
N SER A 139 24.21 0.93 -24.81
CA SER A 139 24.97 -0.32 -24.61
C SER A 139 24.25 -1.33 -23.71
N ARG A 140 24.27 -2.61 -24.07
CA ARG A 140 23.64 -3.68 -23.28
C ARG A 140 24.27 -3.77 -21.88
N HIS A 141 23.53 -3.39 -20.85
CA HIS A 141 23.95 -3.46 -19.46
C HIS A 141 23.49 -4.74 -18.76
N LEU A 142 22.46 -5.42 -19.29
CA LEU A 142 21.98 -6.69 -18.74
C LEU A 142 22.30 -7.88 -19.63
N THR A 143 23.16 -8.76 -19.13
CA THR A 143 23.24 -10.16 -19.57
C THR A 143 22.50 -11.01 -18.54
N VAL A 144 21.24 -11.31 -18.81
CA VAL A 144 20.47 -12.24 -17.95
C VAL A 144 21.00 -13.65 -18.22
N VAL A 145 21.55 -14.29 -17.18
CA VAL A 145 21.96 -15.71 -17.16
C VAL A 145 20.82 -16.57 -16.65
#